data_AF-G0SEN0-F1
#
_entry.id   AF-G0SEN0-F1
#
_cell.length_a   1.000
_cell.length_b   1.000
_cell.length_c   1.000
_cell.angle_alpha   90.00
_cell.angle_beta   90.00
_cell.angle_gamma   90.00
#
_symmetry.space_group_name_H-M   'P 1'
#
loop_
_entity.id
_entity.type
_entity.pdbx_description
1 polymer ?
#
loop_
_entity_poly.entity_id
_entity_poly.type
_entity_poly.pdbx_seq_one_letter_code
_entity_poly.pdbx_strand_id
1 'polypeptide(L)'
;MSSSKTIFPKIEWGRRWFPSLDTCRTHYGVTPDCTVVWNDNATKIIAVGDNHLGQFEGEADIAGVGVIYAFIFITGVSLSATFIRNLEMGFLLFKQLVIKAYKYTLACRLFGGKCLKHRKDRHLRDEETRFKNWCLHAGWFPALNTKLNLKESQDPSNDITLPLEPVIFSCSAQQILLGLAYLFVTIGPQSCTISAYHYNLINDLLSVSTATHLLALLLTRQYLKENALAFVRLLVSTFIITVQMIFLPRRGAIFGVMKFPTDITRHPDYAVMFRDKNFMMVPQICLLEGSNLDRFGPGFDANLKQYIQYINVTNPSLLDTPSWWDNSVDGWEIAQTVAYFIAAIVTVVLLAWRLLARWEWFSEKVLNVDPHTSSRRRRTASELFREAKAYDLPLAWMFGKFWPTQYFPDICILISAVVLWLDIRAIDRKRDWVQGSGWLSKDDNGRSDEDNFMTFGQVPPIIFTVFTGIEVLVALKECWKRWRRHKRGSESSDEDNAEEQLPFASPNPTHSECREYPEGYHPIGHMKSLSFTTTESIPLQIRHDRRNRP
;
A
#
# COMPACT_ATOMS: atom_id res chain seq x y z
N MET A 1 56.90 9.69 0.03
CA MET A 1 55.50 9.50 -0.38
C MET A 1 54.81 8.64 0.67
N SER A 2 54.08 9.29 1.57
CA SER A 2 53.37 8.65 2.68
C SER A 2 52.02 8.14 2.17
N SER A 3 51.83 6.82 2.20
CA SER A 3 50.57 6.16 1.89
C SER A 3 49.54 6.57 2.94
N SER A 4 48.62 7.46 2.56
CA SER A 4 47.44 7.82 3.33
C SER A 4 46.62 6.56 3.60
N LYS A 5 46.76 6.00 4.81
CA LYS A 5 45.85 4.99 5.34
C LYS A 5 44.51 5.68 5.56
N THR A 6 43.54 5.42 4.70
CA THR A 6 42.16 5.84 4.89
C THR A 6 41.62 5.19 6.17
N ILE A 7 41.48 6.00 7.22
CA ILE A 7 40.88 5.65 8.52
C ILE A 7 39.35 5.70 8.35
N PHE A 8 38.81 4.82 7.52
CA PHE A 8 37.42 4.41 7.63
C PHE A 8 37.46 2.89 7.67
N PRO A 9 37.12 2.25 8.82
CA PRO A 9 36.97 0.80 8.82
C PRO A 9 35.96 0.47 7.73
N LYS A 10 36.37 -0.38 6.79
CA LYS A 10 35.48 -0.89 5.75
C LYS A 10 34.37 -1.64 6.49
N ILE A 11 33.23 -0.98 6.64
CA ILE A 11 32.04 -1.44 7.35
C ILE A 11 31.55 -2.69 6.61
N GLU A 12 32.04 -3.87 7.00
CA GLU A 12 31.72 -5.20 6.43
C GLU A 12 30.32 -5.72 6.82
N TRP A 13 29.41 -4.82 7.20
CA TRP A 13 28.08 -5.20 7.67
C TRP A 13 27.30 -6.00 6.63
N GLY A 14 27.57 -5.80 5.34
CA GLY A 14 26.94 -6.57 4.27
C GLY A 14 27.37 -8.05 4.20
N ARG A 15 28.57 -8.44 4.64
CA ARG A 15 29.03 -9.84 4.46
C ARG A 15 28.40 -10.81 5.46
N ARG A 16 27.95 -10.32 6.61
CA ARG A 16 27.54 -11.19 7.73
C ARG A 16 26.11 -11.73 7.64
N TRP A 17 25.24 -11.06 6.89
CA TRP A 17 23.82 -11.44 6.79
C TRP A 17 23.53 -12.50 5.74
N PHE A 18 24.53 -12.85 4.92
CA PHE A 18 24.41 -13.89 3.93
C PHE A 18 25.28 -15.04 4.38
N PRO A 19 24.78 -16.27 4.32
CA PRO A 19 25.70 -17.38 4.38
C PRO A 19 26.66 -17.25 3.20
N SER A 20 27.96 -17.41 3.44
CA SER A 20 28.91 -17.76 2.38
C SER A 20 28.80 -19.26 2.09
N LEU A 21 29.46 -19.76 1.05
CA LEU A 21 29.59 -21.21 0.85
C LEU A 21 30.16 -21.90 2.11
N ASP A 22 31.12 -21.23 2.76
CA ASP A 22 31.71 -21.72 4.00
C ASP A 22 30.71 -21.71 5.17
N THR A 23 29.89 -20.66 5.32
CA THR A 23 28.81 -20.65 6.32
C THR A 23 27.79 -21.75 6.05
N CYS A 24 27.38 -21.96 4.79
CA CYS A 24 26.47 -23.05 4.42
C CYS A 24 27.03 -24.40 4.86
N ARG A 25 28.31 -24.67 4.56
CA ARG A 25 28.97 -25.94 4.90
C ARG A 25 29.19 -26.11 6.40
N THR A 26 29.74 -25.09 7.06
CA THR A 26 30.21 -25.18 8.46
C THR A 26 29.09 -24.97 9.47
N HIS A 27 28.16 -24.05 9.20
CA HIS A 27 27.10 -23.69 10.13
C HIS A 27 25.80 -24.45 9.87
N TYR A 28 25.41 -24.59 8.60
CA TYR A 28 24.15 -25.25 8.23
C TYR A 28 24.34 -26.71 7.82
N GLY A 29 25.57 -27.19 7.60
CA GLY A 29 25.84 -28.54 7.12
C GLY A 29 25.37 -28.79 5.69
N VAL A 30 25.11 -27.73 4.92
CA VAL A 30 24.65 -27.78 3.53
C VAL A 30 25.83 -27.48 2.62
N THR A 31 26.16 -28.41 1.74
CA THR A 31 27.16 -28.22 0.68
C THR A 31 26.45 -27.98 -0.64
N PRO A 32 26.16 -26.72 -1.02
CA PRO A 32 25.54 -26.44 -2.31
C PRO A 32 26.45 -26.90 -3.43
N ASP A 33 25.89 -27.66 -4.36
CA ASP A 33 26.60 -28.06 -5.57
C ASP A 33 26.56 -26.92 -6.60
N CYS A 34 27.72 -26.33 -6.83
CA CYS A 34 27.92 -25.25 -7.78
C CYS A 34 28.50 -25.72 -9.11
N THR A 35 28.57 -27.04 -9.35
CA THR A 35 29.10 -27.58 -10.60
C THR A 35 28.18 -27.25 -11.77
N VAL A 36 28.76 -26.93 -12.92
CA VAL A 36 28.02 -26.67 -14.16
C VAL A 36 28.60 -27.60 -15.20
N VAL A 37 27.81 -28.59 -15.61
CA VAL A 37 28.22 -29.57 -16.62
C VAL A 37 27.78 -29.08 -17.98
N TRP A 38 28.75 -28.95 -18.88
CA TRP A 38 28.53 -28.55 -20.26
C TRP A 38 28.46 -29.79 -21.15
N ASN A 39 27.70 -29.69 -22.24
CA ASN A 39 27.82 -30.64 -23.35
C ASN A 39 29.24 -30.60 -23.93
N ASP A 40 29.65 -31.65 -24.66
CA ASP A 40 30.99 -31.82 -25.24
C ASP A 40 31.46 -30.60 -26.05
N ASN A 41 30.52 -29.90 -26.70
CA ASN A 41 30.80 -28.71 -27.51
C ASN A 41 30.88 -27.40 -26.70
N ALA A 42 30.72 -27.45 -25.38
CA ALA A 42 30.64 -26.30 -24.47
C ALA A 42 29.57 -25.24 -24.85
N THR A 43 28.60 -25.62 -25.69
CA THR A 43 27.55 -24.71 -26.18
C THR A 43 26.32 -24.68 -25.27
N LYS A 44 26.04 -25.79 -24.58
CA LYS A 44 24.83 -25.99 -23.78
C LYS A 44 25.16 -26.54 -22.41
N ILE A 45 24.53 -25.98 -21.38
CA ILE A 45 24.57 -26.53 -20.03
C ILE A 45 23.58 -27.71 -19.97
N ILE A 46 24.08 -28.89 -19.59
CA ILE A 46 23.28 -30.13 -19.51
C ILE A 46 22.94 -30.51 -18.07
N ALA A 47 23.72 -30.03 -17.10
CA ALA A 47 23.44 -30.18 -15.68
C ALA A 47 23.96 -28.99 -14.87
N VAL A 48 23.27 -28.70 -13.78
CA VAL A 48 23.64 -27.69 -12.79
C VAL A 48 23.52 -28.33 -11.41
N GLY A 49 24.66 -28.48 -10.74
CA GLY A 49 24.79 -29.36 -9.60
C GLY A 49 24.36 -30.78 -9.95
N ASP A 50 23.54 -31.37 -9.08
CA ASP A 50 22.95 -32.71 -9.29
C ASP A 50 21.75 -32.71 -10.26
N ASN A 51 21.28 -31.54 -10.71
CA ASN A 51 20.06 -31.44 -11.52
C ASN A 51 20.40 -31.41 -13.02
N HIS A 52 19.88 -32.38 -13.77
CA HIS A 52 19.93 -32.36 -15.23
C HIS A 52 18.77 -31.56 -15.84
N LEU A 53 18.89 -31.22 -17.12
CA LEU A 53 17.80 -30.62 -17.89
C LEU A 53 16.52 -31.49 -17.78
N GLY A 54 15.41 -30.88 -17.34
CA GLY A 54 14.13 -31.55 -17.15
C GLY A 54 13.99 -32.32 -15.83
N GLN A 55 14.98 -32.22 -14.93
CA GLN A 55 14.94 -32.85 -13.61
C GLN A 55 14.90 -31.82 -12.48
N PHE A 56 14.97 -30.53 -12.78
CA PHE A 56 14.96 -29.50 -11.76
C PHE A 56 13.58 -29.48 -11.07
N GLU A 57 13.54 -29.81 -9.79
CA GLU A 57 12.31 -29.79 -9.00
C GLU A 57 11.82 -28.35 -8.83
N GLY A 58 10.55 -28.11 -9.15
CA GLY A 58 9.93 -26.81 -8.96
C GLY A 58 9.64 -26.56 -7.48
N GLU A 59 9.92 -25.34 -6.99
CA GLU A 59 9.59 -24.96 -5.62
C GLU A 59 8.21 -24.30 -5.59
N ALA A 60 7.17 -25.15 -5.56
CA ALA A 60 5.79 -24.72 -5.67
C ALA A 60 5.32 -23.86 -4.47
N ASP A 61 6.04 -23.83 -3.35
CA ASP A 61 5.84 -22.94 -2.22
C ASP A 61 6.33 -21.50 -2.47
N ILE A 62 7.25 -21.31 -3.41
CA ILE A 62 7.82 -20.02 -3.79
C ILE A 62 7.26 -19.55 -5.14
N ALA A 63 7.37 -20.40 -6.16
CA ALA A 63 6.97 -20.12 -7.54
C ALA A 63 5.59 -20.67 -7.93
N GLY A 64 4.89 -21.24 -6.95
CA GLY A 64 3.55 -21.74 -7.13
C GLY A 64 2.59 -20.70 -7.65
N VAL A 65 1.86 -21.08 -8.70
CA VAL A 65 0.81 -20.27 -9.30
C VAL A 65 -0.22 -19.81 -8.25
N GLY A 66 -0.57 -20.65 -7.29
CA GLY A 66 -1.48 -20.33 -6.19
C GLY A 66 -0.95 -19.24 -5.26
N VAL A 67 0.35 -19.22 -4.96
CA VAL A 67 0.94 -18.17 -4.12
C VAL A 67 0.91 -16.84 -4.86
N ILE A 68 1.29 -16.83 -6.13
CA ILE A 68 1.31 -15.63 -6.95
C ILE A 68 -0.11 -15.06 -7.09
N TYR A 69 -1.10 -15.90 -7.36
CA TYR A 69 -2.49 -15.46 -7.40
C TYR A 69 -2.99 -14.92 -6.06
N ALA A 70 -2.60 -15.51 -4.93
CA ALA A 70 -2.94 -14.99 -3.61
C ALA A 70 -2.40 -13.56 -3.44
N PHE A 71 -1.13 -13.32 -3.80
CA PHE A 71 -0.52 -12.00 -3.78
C PHE A 71 -1.24 -11.01 -4.71
N ILE A 72 -1.48 -11.39 -5.96
CA ILE A 72 -2.14 -10.54 -6.96
C ILE A 72 -3.57 -10.23 -6.54
N PHE A 73 -4.32 -11.20 -6.02
CA PHE A 73 -5.70 -11.00 -5.59
C PHE A 73 -5.78 -10.02 -4.43
N ILE A 74 -4.99 -10.22 -3.37
CA ILE A 74 -4.95 -9.35 -2.20
C ILE A 74 -4.59 -7.91 -2.62
N THR A 75 -3.59 -7.79 -3.50
CA THR A 75 -3.15 -6.52 -4.06
C THR A 75 -4.24 -5.86 -4.90
N GLY A 76 -4.89 -6.62 -5.77
CA GLY A 76 -5.95 -6.17 -6.66
C GLY A 76 -7.18 -5.68 -5.90
N VAL A 77 -7.56 -6.35 -4.81
CA VAL A 77 -8.64 -5.89 -3.91
C VAL A 77 -8.25 -4.55 -3.27
N SER A 78 -7.01 -4.41 -2.79
CA SER A 78 -6.52 -3.16 -2.19
C SER A 78 -6.50 -2.00 -3.20
N LEU A 79 -5.99 -2.24 -4.42
CA LEU A 79 -6.00 -1.26 -5.51
C LEU A 79 -7.41 -0.88 -5.95
N SER A 80 -8.33 -1.84 -6.03
CA SER A 80 -9.72 -1.58 -6.40
C SER A 80 -10.42 -0.71 -5.35
N ALA A 81 -10.26 -1.03 -4.07
CA ALA A 81 -10.80 -0.24 -2.97
C ALA A 81 -10.22 1.18 -2.96
N THR A 82 -8.95 1.32 -3.29
CA THR A 82 -8.29 2.62 -3.48
C THR A 82 -8.91 3.43 -4.59
N PHE A 83 -9.06 2.81 -5.75
CA PHE A 83 -9.56 3.45 -6.94
C PHE A 83 -10.99 3.96 -6.72
N ILE A 84 -11.85 3.13 -6.11
CA ILE A 84 -13.22 3.51 -5.72
C ILE A 84 -13.22 4.74 -4.81
N ARG A 85 -12.37 4.74 -3.78
CA ARG A 85 -12.25 5.89 -2.86
C ARG A 85 -11.80 7.16 -3.58
N ASN A 86 -10.83 7.06 -4.47
CA ASN A 86 -10.32 8.21 -5.20
C ASN A 86 -11.35 8.75 -6.20
N LEU A 87 -12.13 7.87 -6.83
CA LEU A 87 -13.28 8.28 -7.64
C LEU A 87 -14.33 9.02 -6.81
N GLU A 88 -14.65 8.53 -5.61
CA GLU A 88 -15.60 9.18 -4.70
C GLU A 88 -15.12 10.56 -4.26
N MET A 89 -13.87 10.66 -3.80
CA MET A 89 -13.27 11.93 -3.39
C MET A 89 -13.16 12.91 -4.56
N GLY A 90 -12.77 12.43 -5.75
CA GLY A 90 -12.71 13.22 -6.97
C GLY A 90 -14.08 13.75 -7.39
N PHE A 91 -15.13 12.93 -7.28
CA PHE A 91 -16.50 13.33 -7.55
C PHE A 91 -17.01 14.38 -6.55
N LEU A 92 -16.72 14.22 -5.26
CA LEU A 92 -17.08 15.20 -4.23
C LEU A 92 -16.37 16.55 -4.46
N LEU A 93 -15.08 16.53 -4.81
CA LEU A 93 -14.34 17.73 -5.17
C LEU A 93 -14.93 18.40 -6.41
N PHE A 94 -15.21 17.62 -7.45
CA PHE A 94 -15.84 18.11 -8.67
C PHE A 94 -17.17 18.80 -8.35
N LYS A 95 -18.03 18.18 -7.53
CA LYS A 95 -19.30 18.76 -7.08
C LYS A 95 -19.09 20.09 -6.35
N GLN A 96 -18.12 20.16 -5.43
CA GLN A 96 -17.79 21.40 -4.70
C GLN A 96 -17.26 22.50 -5.64
N LEU A 97 -16.42 22.15 -6.62
CA LEU A 97 -15.91 23.07 -7.63
C LEU A 97 -17.03 23.60 -8.53
N VAL A 98 -17.93 22.73 -8.99
CA VAL A 98 -19.08 23.11 -9.81
C VAL A 98 -20.02 24.04 -9.02
N ILE A 99 -20.29 23.74 -7.75
CA ILE A 99 -21.13 24.60 -6.88
C ILE A 99 -20.46 25.97 -6.68
N LYS A 100 -19.16 26.01 -6.42
CA LYS A 100 -18.42 27.28 -6.28
C LYS A 100 -18.40 28.07 -7.59
N ALA A 101 -18.08 27.43 -8.71
CA ALA A 101 -18.08 28.04 -10.03
C ALA A 101 -19.46 28.61 -10.36
N TYR A 102 -20.53 27.85 -10.11
CA TYR A 102 -21.90 28.30 -10.28
C TYR A 102 -22.23 29.52 -9.41
N LYS A 103 -21.83 29.53 -8.13
CA LYS A 103 -21.99 30.69 -7.23
C LYS A 103 -21.24 31.92 -7.76
N TYR A 104 -20.01 31.76 -8.25
CA TYR A 104 -19.24 32.85 -8.86
C TYR A 104 -19.88 33.37 -10.15
N THR A 105 -20.30 32.48 -11.05
CA THR A 105 -20.98 32.86 -12.29
C THR A 105 -22.30 33.57 -12.01
N LEU A 106 -23.08 33.10 -11.03
CA LEU A 106 -24.33 33.72 -10.61
C LEU A 106 -24.08 35.11 -10.02
N ALA A 107 -23.07 35.26 -9.16
CA ALA A 107 -22.67 36.57 -8.65
C ALA A 107 -22.25 37.52 -9.78
N CYS A 108 -21.42 37.07 -10.73
CA CYS A 108 -21.03 37.90 -11.88
C CYS A 108 -22.22 38.35 -12.74
N ARG A 109 -23.22 37.47 -12.94
CA ARG A 109 -24.44 37.82 -13.69
C ARG A 109 -25.32 38.80 -12.93
N LEU A 110 -25.50 38.61 -11.61
CA LEU A 110 -26.35 39.48 -10.80
C LEU A 110 -25.76 40.88 -10.61
N PHE A 111 -24.43 41.02 -10.54
CA PHE A 111 -23.75 42.31 -10.38
C PHE A 111 -23.38 42.99 -11.71
N GLY A 112 -23.97 42.55 -12.83
CA GLY A 112 -24.01 43.32 -14.07
C GLY A 112 -22.65 43.65 -14.71
N GLY A 113 -21.66 42.75 -14.58
CA GLY A 113 -20.38 42.86 -15.29
C GLY A 113 -19.48 44.05 -14.93
N LYS A 114 -19.90 44.97 -14.05
CA LYS A 114 -19.06 46.07 -13.58
C LYS A 114 -18.13 45.54 -12.49
N CYS A 115 -16.98 45.05 -12.94
CA CYS A 115 -15.85 44.64 -12.12
C CYS A 115 -15.62 45.63 -10.98
N LEU A 116 -15.91 45.21 -9.75
CA LEU A 116 -15.68 45.93 -8.49
C LEU A 116 -14.18 46.02 -8.21
N LYS A 117 -13.47 46.76 -9.07
CA LYS A 117 -12.14 47.25 -8.79
C LYS A 117 -12.37 48.63 -8.16
N HIS A 118 -11.94 48.82 -6.92
CA HIS A 118 -11.72 50.13 -6.29
C HIS A 118 -12.76 50.84 -5.40
N ARG A 119 -13.58 50.16 -4.59
CA ARG A 119 -14.21 50.86 -3.42
C ARG A 119 -14.10 50.07 -2.11
N LYS A 120 -13.07 50.40 -1.34
CA LYS A 120 -12.74 49.85 -0.02
C LYS A 120 -13.73 50.29 1.07
N ASP A 121 -14.24 49.28 1.78
CA ASP A 121 -14.33 49.16 3.25
C ASP A 121 -15.48 49.76 4.07
N ARG A 122 -16.45 50.50 3.51
CA ARG A 122 -17.65 50.85 4.31
C ARG A 122 -19.01 50.59 3.66
N HIS A 123 -19.10 50.56 2.34
CA HIS A 123 -20.39 50.41 1.66
C HIS A 123 -20.82 48.96 1.39
N LEU A 124 -19.88 48.00 1.40
CA LEU A 124 -20.16 46.59 1.10
C LEU A 124 -21.00 45.87 2.18
N ARG A 125 -20.93 46.29 3.45
CA ARG A 125 -21.79 45.74 4.51
C ARG A 125 -23.27 46.11 4.32
N ASP A 126 -23.53 47.32 3.86
CA ASP A 126 -24.89 47.77 3.56
C ASP A 126 -25.43 47.13 2.28
N GLU A 127 -24.59 46.90 1.28
CA GLU A 127 -25.02 46.20 0.06
C GLU A 127 -25.24 44.70 0.26
N GLU A 128 -24.46 44.04 1.12
CA GLU A 128 -24.74 42.64 1.50
C GLU A 128 -26.10 42.52 2.21
N THR A 129 -26.42 43.49 3.07
CA THR A 129 -27.70 43.52 3.80
C THR A 129 -28.86 43.86 2.85
N ARG A 130 -28.69 44.81 1.91
CA ARG A 130 -29.69 45.10 0.87
C ARG A 130 -29.87 43.95 -0.10
N PHE A 131 -28.82 43.24 -0.47
CA PHE A 131 -28.89 42.07 -1.34
C PHE A 131 -29.63 40.91 -0.64
N LYS A 132 -29.32 40.64 0.64
CA LYS A 132 -30.08 39.68 1.46
C LYS A 132 -31.57 40.06 1.53
N ASN A 133 -31.89 41.32 1.79
CA ASN A 133 -33.28 41.80 1.84
C ASN A 133 -33.97 41.76 0.47
N TRP A 134 -33.26 42.07 -0.62
CA TRP A 134 -33.80 42.00 -1.98
C TRP A 134 -34.11 40.56 -2.38
N CYS A 135 -33.22 39.62 -2.11
CA CYS A 135 -33.49 38.21 -2.35
C CYS A 135 -34.57 37.63 -1.41
N LEU A 136 -34.73 38.18 -0.20
CA LEU A 136 -35.86 37.89 0.69
C LEU A 136 -37.20 38.33 0.09
N HIS A 137 -37.26 39.56 -0.41
CA HIS A 137 -38.48 40.12 -1.00
C HIS A 137 -38.85 39.53 -2.36
N ALA A 138 -37.86 39.11 -3.16
CA ALA A 138 -38.12 38.44 -4.44
C ALA A 138 -38.73 37.04 -4.27
N GLY A 139 -38.80 36.49 -3.05
CA GLY A 139 -39.27 35.11 -2.80
C GLY A 139 -38.25 34.04 -3.17
N TRP A 140 -36.99 34.42 -3.43
CA TRP A 140 -35.93 33.47 -3.82
C TRP A 140 -35.28 32.83 -2.59
N PHE A 141 -35.32 33.50 -1.44
CA PHE A 141 -34.72 33.02 -0.20
C PHE A 141 -35.41 31.80 0.43
N PRO A 142 -36.74 31.63 0.44
CA PRO A 142 -37.34 30.41 0.99
C PRO A 142 -36.87 29.15 0.25
N ALA A 143 -36.74 29.20 -1.08
CA ALA A 143 -36.27 28.08 -1.92
C ALA A 143 -34.74 27.89 -1.91
N LEU A 144 -33.96 28.97 -1.79
CA LEU A 144 -32.50 28.89 -1.66
C LEU A 144 -32.05 28.57 -0.24
N ASN A 145 -32.75 29.03 0.80
CA ASN A 145 -32.39 28.82 2.22
C ASN A 145 -32.87 27.46 2.73
N THR A 146 -33.97 26.89 2.21
CA THR A 146 -34.27 25.45 2.42
C THR A 146 -33.33 24.54 1.66
N LYS A 147 -32.82 24.95 0.48
CA LYS A 147 -31.78 24.20 -0.25
C LYS A 147 -30.33 24.45 0.22
N LEU A 148 -30.03 25.56 0.90
CA LEU A 148 -28.70 25.89 1.44
C LEU A 148 -28.58 25.61 2.94
N ASN A 149 -29.69 25.44 3.66
CA ASN A 149 -29.78 24.58 4.85
C ASN A 149 -29.85 23.09 4.46
N LEU A 150 -29.25 22.71 3.33
CA LEU A 150 -28.33 21.57 3.36
C LEU A 150 -27.26 21.90 4.41
N LYS A 151 -27.65 21.85 5.69
CA LYS A 151 -26.78 21.49 6.80
C LYS A 151 -26.01 20.35 6.19
N GLU A 152 -24.75 20.62 5.91
CA GLU A 152 -23.85 19.73 5.22
C GLU A 152 -23.88 18.46 6.04
N SER A 153 -24.83 17.58 5.73
CA SER A 153 -24.92 16.27 6.28
C SER A 153 -23.82 15.58 5.49
N GLN A 154 -22.60 15.82 5.95
CA GLN A 154 -21.72 14.72 6.30
C GLN A 154 -22.53 13.79 7.18
N ASP A 155 -23.50 13.10 6.58
CA ASP A 155 -24.05 11.92 7.14
C ASP A 155 -22.92 10.90 6.91
N PRO A 156 -22.18 10.52 7.96
CA PRO A 156 -21.10 9.55 7.83
C PRO A 156 -21.59 8.20 7.27
N SER A 157 -22.91 8.04 7.12
CA SER A 157 -23.57 6.91 6.47
C SER A 157 -23.20 6.70 5.00
N ASN A 158 -22.78 7.74 4.27
CA ASN A 158 -22.48 7.64 2.84
C ASN A 158 -21.02 7.26 2.53
N ASP A 159 -20.16 7.12 3.56
CA ASP A 159 -18.77 6.75 3.33
C ASP A 159 -18.67 5.24 3.02
N ILE A 160 -18.68 4.91 1.72
CA ILE A 160 -18.53 3.53 1.20
C ILE A 160 -17.17 2.95 1.60
N THR A 161 -16.21 3.78 1.99
CA THR A 161 -14.86 3.32 2.35
C THR A 161 -14.81 2.65 3.73
N LEU A 162 -15.75 2.95 4.64
CA LEU A 162 -15.77 2.41 5.99
C LEU A 162 -15.81 0.86 6.06
N PRO A 163 -16.65 0.15 5.28
CA PRO A 163 -16.64 -1.32 5.26
C PRO A 163 -15.40 -1.91 4.58
N LEU A 164 -14.70 -1.18 3.71
CA LEU A 164 -13.50 -1.68 3.02
C LEU A 164 -12.22 -1.54 3.86
N GLU A 165 -12.19 -0.63 4.85
CA GLU A 165 -11.02 -0.45 5.72
C GLU A 165 -10.56 -1.74 6.44
N PRO A 166 -11.46 -2.54 7.06
CA PRO A 166 -11.08 -3.81 7.68
C PRO A 166 -10.45 -4.82 6.71
N VAL A 167 -10.97 -4.89 5.48
CA VAL A 167 -10.42 -5.77 4.43
C VAL A 167 -9.01 -5.33 4.07
N ILE A 168 -8.81 -4.04 3.78
CA ILE A 168 -7.48 -3.50 3.43
C ILE A 168 -6.49 -3.76 4.58
N PHE A 169 -6.94 -3.63 5.82
CA PHE A 169 -6.14 -3.89 7.02
C PHE A 169 -5.75 -5.37 7.16
N SER A 170 -6.67 -6.29 6.86
CA SER A 170 -6.42 -7.73 6.84
C SER A 170 -5.45 -8.13 5.73
N CYS A 171 -5.70 -7.65 4.50
CA CYS A 171 -4.78 -7.79 3.35
C CYS A 171 -3.36 -7.34 3.69
N SER A 172 -3.24 -6.15 4.30
CA SER A 172 -1.97 -5.56 4.72
C SER A 172 -1.23 -6.44 5.74
N ALA A 173 -1.93 -7.00 6.72
CA ALA A 173 -1.34 -7.86 7.73
C ALA A 173 -0.86 -9.19 7.14
N GLN A 174 -1.65 -9.80 6.24
CA GLN A 174 -1.24 -11.01 5.51
C GLN A 174 0.02 -10.77 4.69
N GLN A 175 0.10 -9.64 3.98
CA GLN A 175 1.28 -9.29 3.18
C GLN A 175 2.54 -9.09 4.04
N ILE A 176 2.43 -8.46 5.21
CA ILE A 176 3.57 -8.35 6.15
C ILE A 176 4.04 -9.73 6.60
N LEU A 177 3.12 -10.61 6.99
CA LEU A 177 3.48 -11.94 7.48
C LEU A 177 4.12 -12.80 6.39
N LEU A 178 3.57 -12.77 5.17
CA LEU A 178 4.14 -13.45 4.01
C LEU A 178 5.52 -12.87 3.65
N GLY A 179 5.65 -11.54 3.67
CA GLY A 179 6.92 -10.87 3.42
C GLY A 179 7.98 -11.24 4.47
N LEU A 180 7.59 -11.32 5.75
CA LEU A 180 8.47 -11.79 6.82
C LEU A 180 8.90 -13.24 6.61
N ALA A 181 7.98 -14.13 6.24
CA ALA A 181 8.28 -15.53 5.96
C ALA A 181 9.31 -15.66 4.83
N TYR A 182 9.11 -14.96 3.72
CA TYR A 182 10.05 -14.92 2.62
C TYR A 182 11.41 -14.32 2.99
N LEU A 183 11.42 -13.34 3.90
CA LEU A 183 12.66 -12.80 4.44
C LEU A 183 13.45 -13.86 5.23
N PHE A 184 12.75 -14.68 6.01
CA PHE A 184 13.39 -15.79 6.73
C PHE A 184 13.93 -16.86 5.79
N VAL A 185 13.24 -17.15 4.68
CA VAL A 185 13.74 -18.08 3.65
C VAL A 185 15.03 -17.54 3.02
N THR A 186 15.09 -16.24 2.72
CA THR A 186 16.27 -15.62 2.07
C THR A 186 17.47 -15.42 2.99
N ILE A 187 17.27 -15.34 4.32
CA ILE A 187 18.36 -15.21 5.30
C ILE A 187 18.76 -16.58 5.90
N GLY A 188 17.82 -17.52 5.95
CA GLY A 188 17.96 -18.79 6.65
C GLY A 188 18.77 -19.85 5.90
N PRO A 189 18.80 -21.10 6.40
CA PRO A 189 19.53 -22.20 5.77
C PRO A 189 19.05 -22.52 4.36
N GLN A 190 17.76 -22.29 4.06
CA GLN A 190 17.20 -22.48 2.72
C GLN A 190 17.84 -21.56 1.67
N SER A 191 18.42 -20.43 2.07
CA SER A 191 19.17 -19.56 1.14
C SER A 191 20.41 -20.23 0.54
N CYS A 192 20.90 -21.32 1.15
CA CYS A 192 22.00 -22.12 0.61
C CYS A 192 21.58 -23.02 -0.55
N THR A 193 20.32 -23.48 -0.57
CA THR A 193 19.82 -24.41 -1.59
C THR A 193 18.94 -23.74 -2.62
N ILE A 194 18.36 -22.59 -2.30
CA ILE A 194 17.46 -21.87 -3.21
C ILE A 194 18.17 -21.50 -4.52
N SER A 195 17.52 -21.81 -5.63
CA SER A 195 18.03 -21.42 -6.95
C SER A 195 18.02 -19.91 -7.11
N ALA A 196 18.87 -19.40 -8.00
CA ALA A 196 18.87 -17.99 -8.36
C ALA A 196 17.52 -17.54 -8.96
N TYR A 197 16.82 -18.43 -9.67
CA TYR A 197 15.46 -18.22 -10.16
C TYR A 197 14.47 -17.97 -9.01
N HIS A 198 14.37 -18.91 -8.06
CA HIS A 198 13.45 -18.82 -6.94
C HIS A 198 13.80 -17.63 -6.02
N TYR A 199 15.08 -17.42 -5.74
CA TYR A 199 15.55 -16.24 -5.02
C TYR A 199 15.11 -14.95 -5.72
N ASN A 200 15.21 -14.94 -7.05
CA ASN A 200 14.81 -13.77 -7.81
C ASN A 200 13.30 -13.51 -7.76
N LEU A 201 12.52 -14.58 -7.74
CA LEU A 201 11.08 -14.50 -7.60
C LEU A 201 10.65 -14.03 -6.20
N ILE A 202 11.30 -14.54 -5.15
CA ILE A 202 11.00 -14.15 -3.76
C ILE A 202 11.15 -12.65 -3.56
N ASN A 203 12.23 -12.04 -4.04
CA ASN A 203 12.41 -10.60 -3.82
C ASN A 203 11.39 -9.75 -4.61
N ASP A 204 10.92 -10.22 -5.76
CA ASP A 204 9.85 -9.53 -6.49
C ASP A 204 8.53 -9.67 -5.70
N LEU A 205 8.25 -10.84 -5.12
CA LEU A 205 7.12 -11.04 -4.20
C LEU A 205 7.24 -10.18 -2.93
N LEU A 206 8.45 -10.01 -2.37
CA LEU A 206 8.72 -9.10 -1.26
C LEU A 206 8.43 -7.64 -1.65
N SER A 207 8.74 -7.27 -2.89
CA SER A 207 8.42 -5.95 -3.47
C SER A 207 6.92 -5.74 -3.56
N VAL A 208 6.19 -6.73 -4.09
CA VAL A 208 4.71 -6.72 -4.14
C VAL A 208 4.10 -6.60 -2.74
N SER A 209 4.58 -7.38 -1.78
CA SER A 209 4.13 -7.31 -0.38
C SER A 209 4.32 -5.91 0.20
N THR A 210 5.52 -5.35 0.01
CA THR A 210 5.87 -4.02 0.50
C THR A 210 5.01 -2.93 -0.13
N ALA A 211 4.83 -2.95 -1.45
CA ALA A 211 3.94 -2.02 -2.16
C ALA A 211 2.51 -2.10 -1.62
N THR A 212 1.99 -3.32 -1.44
CA THR A 212 0.63 -3.54 -0.97
C THR A 212 0.45 -3.05 0.47
N HIS A 213 1.45 -3.27 1.33
CA HIS A 213 1.45 -2.75 2.68
C HIS A 213 1.45 -1.22 2.71
N LEU A 214 2.31 -0.60 1.91
CA LEU A 214 2.41 0.86 1.79
C LEU A 214 1.11 1.46 1.26
N LEU A 215 0.51 0.82 0.26
CA LEU A 215 -0.80 1.19 -0.25
C LEU A 215 -1.85 1.17 0.88
N ALA A 216 -1.90 0.09 1.68
CA ALA A 216 -2.82 0.01 2.82
C ALA A 216 -2.59 1.13 3.86
N LEU A 217 -1.34 1.50 4.15
CA LEU A 217 -0.98 2.61 5.04
C LEU A 217 -1.53 3.95 4.56
N LEU A 218 -1.47 4.20 3.25
CA LEU A 218 -1.93 5.46 2.65
C LEU A 218 -3.46 5.58 2.67
N LEU A 219 -4.16 4.45 2.56
CA LEU A 219 -5.62 4.42 2.45
C LEU A 219 -6.29 4.47 3.80
N THR A 220 -5.87 3.64 4.74
CA THR A 220 -6.66 3.41 5.96
C THR A 220 -6.56 4.61 6.89
N ARG A 221 -7.69 5.32 7.10
CA ARG A 221 -7.72 6.49 7.99
C ARG A 221 -7.52 6.07 9.44
N GLN A 222 -8.03 4.89 9.76
CA GLN A 222 -7.98 4.30 11.09
C GLN A 222 -6.69 3.52 11.36
N TYR A 223 -5.70 3.52 10.46
CA TYR A 223 -4.47 2.76 10.67
C TYR A 223 -3.77 3.14 11.99
N LEU A 224 -3.73 4.43 12.29
CA LEU A 224 -3.14 4.99 13.51
C LEU A 224 -4.11 5.03 14.70
N LYS A 225 -5.29 4.41 14.62
CA LYS A 225 -6.23 4.43 15.75
C LYS A 225 -5.67 3.62 16.92
N GLU A 226 -5.01 2.51 16.62
CA GLU A 226 -4.32 1.66 17.59
C GLU A 226 -2.81 1.89 17.50
N ASN A 227 -2.32 2.91 18.21
CA ASN A 227 -0.93 3.38 18.12
C ASN A 227 0.11 2.25 18.25
N ALA A 228 -0.11 1.28 19.15
CA ALA A 228 0.83 0.19 19.40
C ALA A 228 0.92 -0.78 18.21
N LEU A 229 -0.23 -1.23 17.68
CA LEU A 229 -0.28 -2.14 16.54
C LEU A 229 0.23 -1.47 15.27
N ALA A 230 -0.12 -0.20 15.06
CA ALA A 230 0.39 0.60 13.96
C ALA A 230 1.93 0.73 14.02
N PHE A 231 2.48 0.98 15.21
CA PHE A 231 3.93 1.05 15.42
C PHE A 231 4.63 -0.27 15.09
N VAL A 232 4.11 -1.41 15.59
CA VAL A 232 4.67 -2.74 15.29
C VAL A 232 4.71 -2.99 13.79
N ARG A 233 3.63 -2.68 13.07
CA ARG A 233 3.58 -2.90 11.62
C ARG A 233 4.52 -2.00 10.83
N LEU A 234 4.66 -0.74 11.23
CA LEU A 234 5.61 0.18 10.64
C LEU A 234 7.05 -0.29 10.86
N LEU A 235 7.36 -0.79 12.06
CA LEU A 235 8.66 -1.34 12.41
C LEU A 235 8.97 -2.58 11.56
N VAL A 236 8.05 -3.55 11.51
CA VAL A 236 8.24 -4.78 10.73
C VAL A 236 8.36 -4.47 9.23
N SER A 237 7.53 -3.58 8.69
CA SER A 237 7.59 -3.23 7.27
C SER A 237 8.86 -2.47 6.91
N THR A 238 9.30 -1.57 7.80
CA THR A 238 10.58 -0.87 7.64
C THR A 238 11.75 -1.85 7.70
N PHE A 239 11.66 -2.87 8.57
CA PHE A 239 12.65 -3.96 8.61
C PHE A 239 12.67 -4.74 7.29
N ILE A 240 11.52 -5.18 6.77
CA ILE A 240 11.42 -5.87 5.47
C ILE A 240 12.03 -5.02 4.35
N ILE A 241 11.62 -3.75 4.24
CA ILE A 241 12.14 -2.80 3.25
C ILE A 241 13.66 -2.66 3.39
N THR A 242 14.16 -2.41 4.61
CA THR A 242 15.60 -2.19 4.84
C THR A 242 16.41 -3.40 4.42
N VAL A 243 15.94 -4.60 4.77
CA VAL A 243 16.61 -5.84 4.40
C VAL A 243 16.54 -6.05 2.88
N GLN A 244 15.40 -5.79 2.25
CA GLN A 244 15.25 -5.84 0.80
C GLN A 244 16.20 -4.86 0.08
N MET A 245 16.37 -3.64 0.60
CA MET A 245 17.32 -2.65 0.07
C MET A 245 18.76 -3.13 0.15
N ILE A 246 19.10 -3.99 1.11
CA ILE A 246 20.42 -4.62 1.21
C ILE A 246 20.56 -5.74 0.15
N PHE A 247 19.45 -6.43 -0.18
CA PHE A 247 19.42 -7.53 -1.14
C PHE A 247 19.41 -7.08 -2.61
N LEU A 248 18.67 -6.03 -2.96
CA LEU A 248 18.45 -5.63 -4.36
C LEU A 248 19.74 -5.19 -5.09
N PRO A 249 20.62 -4.34 -4.53
CA PRO A 249 21.86 -3.94 -5.21
C PRO A 249 22.81 -5.11 -5.49
N ARG A 250 22.72 -6.20 -4.71
CA ARG A 250 23.54 -7.39 -4.95
C ARG A 250 23.10 -8.18 -6.16
N ARG A 251 21.83 -8.14 -6.54
CA ARG A 251 21.35 -8.73 -7.80
C ARG A 251 22.12 -8.13 -8.97
N GLY A 252 22.09 -6.81 -9.10
CA GLY A 252 22.75 -6.10 -10.19
C GLY A 252 24.27 -6.26 -10.20
N ALA A 253 24.92 -6.37 -9.03
CA ALA A 253 26.37 -6.59 -8.96
C ALA A 253 26.80 -8.00 -9.42
N ILE A 254 25.96 -9.01 -9.19
CA ILE A 254 26.22 -10.41 -9.57
C ILE A 254 25.84 -10.64 -11.05
N PHE A 255 24.75 -10.03 -11.49
CA PHE A 255 24.19 -10.19 -12.84
C PHE A 255 24.64 -9.09 -13.82
N GLY A 256 25.47 -8.14 -13.40
CA GLY A 256 26.00 -7.08 -14.27
C GLY A 256 26.77 -7.60 -15.50
N VAL A 257 27.19 -8.87 -15.48
CA VAL A 257 27.75 -9.59 -16.64
C VAL A 257 26.72 -10.51 -17.32
N MET A 258 25.68 -10.95 -16.61
CA MET A 258 24.65 -11.88 -17.07
C MET A 258 23.25 -11.30 -16.83
N LYS A 259 22.81 -10.42 -17.74
CA LYS A 259 21.45 -9.85 -17.71
C LYS A 259 20.40 -10.97 -17.70
N PHE A 260 19.33 -10.79 -16.93
CA PHE A 260 18.19 -11.72 -16.97
C PHE A 260 17.67 -11.78 -18.42
N PRO A 261 17.60 -12.96 -19.07
CA PRO A 261 17.26 -13.10 -20.49
C PRO A 261 15.76 -12.92 -20.77
N THR A 262 15.10 -11.92 -20.16
CA THR A 262 13.67 -11.66 -20.37
C THR A 262 13.38 -10.98 -21.72
N ASP A 263 14.32 -10.19 -22.27
CA ASP A 263 14.10 -9.44 -23.52
C ASP A 263 14.59 -10.17 -24.79
N ILE A 264 15.20 -11.36 -24.65
CA ILE A 264 15.91 -12.04 -25.75
C ILE A 264 14.97 -12.90 -26.61
N THR A 265 13.73 -13.11 -26.16
CA THR A 265 12.70 -13.86 -26.90
C THR A 265 12.24 -13.18 -28.20
N ARG A 266 12.61 -11.91 -28.45
CA ARG A 266 12.23 -11.21 -29.69
C ARG A 266 13.11 -11.53 -30.91
N HIS A 267 14.29 -12.12 -30.72
CA HIS A 267 15.13 -12.57 -31.84
C HIS A 267 15.33 -14.09 -31.81
N PRO A 268 14.91 -14.83 -32.86
CA PRO A 268 14.99 -16.28 -32.88
C PRO A 268 16.43 -16.81 -32.72
N ASP A 269 17.43 -16.08 -33.22
CA ASP A 269 18.83 -16.53 -33.18
C ASP A 269 19.49 -16.36 -31.80
N TYR A 270 19.11 -15.35 -31.02
CA TYR A 270 19.62 -15.15 -29.66
C TYR A 270 18.85 -15.96 -28.62
N ALA A 271 17.58 -16.31 -28.91
CA ALA A 271 16.77 -17.15 -28.04
C ALA A 271 17.41 -18.53 -27.82
N VAL A 272 18.03 -19.12 -28.85
CA VAL A 272 18.70 -20.44 -28.74
C VAL A 272 19.91 -20.35 -27.81
N MET A 273 20.77 -19.34 -27.98
CA MET A 273 22.01 -19.24 -27.21
C MET A 273 21.79 -18.94 -25.72
N PHE A 274 20.71 -18.22 -25.37
CA PHE A 274 20.35 -17.95 -23.97
C PHE A 274 19.47 -19.02 -23.35
N ARG A 275 18.64 -19.72 -24.15
CA ARG A 275 17.93 -20.93 -23.70
C ARG A 275 18.88 -22.05 -23.30
N ASP A 276 20.12 -22.03 -23.78
CA ASP A 276 21.11 -23.06 -23.47
C ASP A 276 22.08 -22.69 -22.33
N LYS A 277 22.07 -21.43 -21.85
CA LYS A 277 22.94 -20.91 -20.77
C LYS A 277 22.12 -20.51 -19.52
N ASN A 278 21.68 -21.50 -18.76
CA ASN A 278 20.71 -21.35 -17.66
C ASN A 278 21.37 -21.29 -16.27
N PHE A 279 22.15 -20.24 -16.02
CA PHE A 279 22.74 -20.02 -14.69
C PHE A 279 21.71 -19.73 -13.58
N MET A 280 20.45 -19.46 -13.95
CA MET A 280 19.38 -19.19 -12.98
C MET A 280 18.97 -20.43 -12.18
N MET A 281 19.31 -21.63 -12.64
CA MET A 281 19.03 -22.87 -11.89
C MET A 281 20.09 -23.18 -10.83
N VAL A 282 21.23 -22.49 -10.88
CA VAL A 282 22.32 -22.66 -9.91
C VAL A 282 21.84 -22.11 -8.56
N PRO A 283 22.19 -22.74 -7.42
CA PRO A 283 21.97 -22.13 -6.11
C PRO A 283 22.51 -20.70 -6.07
N GLN A 284 21.69 -19.76 -5.58
CA GLN A 284 22.03 -18.32 -5.58
C GLN A 284 23.38 -18.05 -4.90
N ILE A 285 23.72 -18.83 -3.89
CA ILE A 285 24.97 -18.72 -3.15
C ILE A 285 26.21 -18.93 -4.03
N CYS A 286 26.13 -19.79 -5.03
CA CYS A 286 27.23 -20.04 -5.97
C CYS A 286 27.53 -18.82 -6.83
N LEU A 287 26.51 -17.98 -7.10
CA LEU A 287 26.67 -16.75 -7.87
C LEU A 287 27.19 -15.58 -7.02
N LEU A 288 26.87 -15.58 -5.71
CA LEU A 288 27.28 -14.53 -4.76
C LEU A 288 28.80 -14.51 -4.51
N GLU A 289 29.45 -15.67 -4.56
CA GLU A 289 30.88 -15.81 -4.23
C GLU A 289 31.81 -15.67 -5.45
N GLY A 290 31.45 -14.76 -6.38
CA GLY A 290 32.09 -14.52 -7.69
C GLY A 290 33.61 -14.26 -7.71
N SER A 291 34.31 -14.38 -6.57
CA SER A 291 35.76 -14.42 -6.47
C SER A 291 36.41 -15.74 -6.93
N ASN A 292 35.64 -16.78 -7.27
CA ASN A 292 36.19 -18.05 -7.79
C ASN A 292 35.50 -18.47 -9.08
N LEU A 293 35.45 -17.59 -10.10
CA LEU A 293 35.00 -17.96 -11.45
C LEU A 293 35.78 -19.15 -12.02
N ASP A 294 37.02 -19.36 -11.55
CA ASP A 294 37.86 -20.53 -11.84
C ASP A 294 37.20 -21.88 -11.48
N ARG A 295 36.21 -21.89 -10.57
CA ARG A 295 35.48 -23.11 -10.17
C ARG A 295 34.42 -23.57 -11.16
N PHE A 296 33.96 -22.71 -12.08
CA PHE A 296 33.06 -23.13 -13.16
C PHE A 296 33.78 -23.92 -14.27
N GLY A 297 35.06 -24.24 -14.06
CA GLY A 297 35.90 -25.02 -14.95
C GLY A 297 36.66 -24.15 -15.95
N PRO A 298 37.76 -24.68 -16.53
CA PRO A 298 38.62 -23.94 -17.45
C PRO A 298 37.89 -23.45 -18.72
N GLY A 299 36.77 -24.10 -19.09
CA GLY A 299 35.93 -23.68 -20.22
C GLY A 299 35.07 -22.44 -19.93
N PHE A 300 34.71 -22.18 -18.67
CA PHE A 300 33.83 -21.06 -18.34
C PHE A 300 34.56 -19.72 -18.50
N ASP A 301 35.77 -19.58 -17.97
CA ASP A 301 36.53 -18.33 -18.08
C ASP A 301 36.91 -18.04 -19.54
N ALA A 302 37.26 -19.07 -20.32
CA ALA A 302 37.52 -18.94 -21.75
C ALA A 302 36.28 -18.51 -22.54
N ASN A 303 35.13 -19.16 -22.32
CA ASN A 303 33.88 -18.84 -23.00
C ASN A 303 33.28 -17.50 -22.54
N LEU A 304 33.44 -17.15 -21.26
CA LEU A 304 32.99 -15.87 -20.72
C LEU A 304 33.87 -14.74 -21.24
N LYS A 305 35.19 -14.90 -21.26
CA LYS A 305 36.11 -13.92 -21.89
C LYS A 305 35.85 -13.79 -23.38
N GLN A 306 35.60 -14.89 -24.08
CA GLN A 306 35.25 -14.88 -25.50
C GLN A 306 33.89 -14.23 -25.74
N TYR A 307 32.92 -14.42 -24.85
CA TYR A 307 31.61 -13.77 -24.92
C TYR A 307 31.69 -12.27 -24.63
N ILE A 308 32.43 -11.87 -23.59
CA ILE A 308 32.72 -10.46 -23.29
C ILE A 308 33.47 -9.81 -24.46
N GLN A 309 34.45 -10.51 -25.06
CA GLN A 309 35.12 -10.06 -26.28
C GLN A 309 34.16 -9.97 -27.47
N TYR A 310 33.27 -10.95 -27.66
CA TYR A 310 32.29 -10.94 -28.74
C TYR A 310 31.32 -9.77 -28.62
N ILE A 311 30.81 -9.50 -27.41
CA ILE A 311 29.97 -8.31 -27.15
C ILE A 311 30.77 -7.04 -27.43
N ASN A 312 32.00 -6.93 -26.92
CA ASN A 312 32.89 -5.78 -27.17
C ASN A 312 33.12 -5.53 -28.67
N VAL A 313 33.23 -6.59 -29.47
CA VAL A 313 33.56 -6.49 -30.90
C VAL A 313 32.31 -6.25 -31.76
N THR A 314 31.19 -6.88 -31.46
CA THR A 314 29.99 -6.83 -32.33
C THR A 314 29.06 -5.64 -32.03
N ASN A 315 29.08 -5.11 -30.82
CA ASN A 315 28.37 -3.87 -30.48
C ASN A 315 29.14 -3.08 -29.40
N PRO A 316 30.20 -2.34 -29.76
CA PRO A 316 30.91 -1.49 -28.80
C PRO A 316 30.01 -0.42 -28.16
N SER A 317 28.94 -0.01 -28.84
CA SER A 317 27.90 0.87 -28.30
C SER A 317 27.10 0.27 -27.13
N LEU A 318 27.09 -1.06 -26.96
CA LEU A 318 26.42 -1.73 -25.84
C LEU A 318 27.21 -1.66 -24.53
N LEU A 319 28.51 -1.35 -24.59
CA LEU A 319 29.35 -1.12 -23.40
C LEU A 319 29.61 0.37 -23.13
N ASP A 320 29.65 1.21 -24.18
CA ASP A 320 30.06 2.62 -24.03
C ASP A 320 28.92 3.59 -23.69
N THR A 321 27.65 3.17 -23.75
CA THR A 321 26.58 3.94 -23.14
C THR A 321 26.41 3.49 -21.69
N PRO A 322 26.74 4.33 -20.68
CA PRO A 322 26.19 4.16 -19.35
C PRO A 322 24.70 4.53 -19.41
N SER A 323 23.91 3.78 -20.19
CA SER A 323 22.46 3.88 -20.18
C SER A 323 21.96 2.89 -19.12
N TRP A 324 22.05 3.29 -17.85
CA TRP A 324 21.09 2.97 -16.78
C TRP A 324 19.66 2.66 -17.26
N TRP A 325 19.24 3.19 -18.42
CA TRP A 325 17.94 2.99 -19.04
C TRP A 325 17.85 1.81 -20.04
N ASP A 326 18.92 1.39 -20.74
CA ASP A 326 18.87 0.23 -21.67
C ASP A 326 19.19 -1.11 -20.98
N ASN A 327 19.72 -1.07 -19.76
CA ASN A 327 19.72 -2.20 -18.83
C ASN A 327 18.35 -2.28 -18.13
N SER A 328 17.28 -2.41 -18.92
CA SER A 328 15.88 -2.12 -18.55
C SER A 328 15.38 -2.85 -17.30
N VAL A 329 16.02 -3.96 -16.91
CA VAL A 329 15.68 -4.72 -15.70
C VAL A 329 16.46 -4.21 -14.48
N ASP A 330 17.78 -4.00 -14.59
CA ASP A 330 18.63 -3.63 -13.45
C ASP A 330 18.45 -2.16 -13.03
N GLY A 331 18.34 -1.23 -13.99
CA GLY A 331 18.07 0.18 -13.70
C GLY A 331 16.67 0.39 -13.12
N TRP A 332 15.73 -0.44 -13.57
CA TRP A 332 14.35 -0.39 -13.07
C TRP A 332 14.24 -0.89 -11.63
N GLU A 333 14.90 -1.99 -11.29
CA GLU A 333 14.91 -2.49 -9.91
C GLU A 333 15.48 -1.44 -8.95
N ILE A 334 16.55 -0.72 -9.32
CA ILE A 334 17.10 0.38 -8.52
C ILE A 334 16.11 1.55 -8.43
N ALA A 335 15.52 1.97 -9.55
CA ALA A 335 14.53 3.06 -9.57
C ALA A 335 13.32 2.74 -8.68
N GLN A 336 12.86 1.50 -8.72
CA GLN A 336 11.78 0.96 -7.90
C GLN A 336 12.15 0.92 -6.42
N THR A 337 13.34 0.43 -6.11
CA THR A 337 13.93 0.45 -4.76
C THR A 337 13.96 1.86 -4.19
N VAL A 338 14.44 2.82 -4.98
CA VAL A 338 14.46 4.24 -4.61
C VAL A 338 13.05 4.80 -4.45
N ALA A 339 12.12 4.43 -5.33
CA ALA A 339 10.72 4.86 -5.24
C ALA A 339 10.07 4.37 -3.93
N TYR A 340 10.30 3.11 -3.54
CA TYR A 340 9.82 2.59 -2.25
C TYR A 340 10.47 3.29 -1.06
N PHE A 341 11.77 3.55 -1.13
CA PHE A 341 12.48 4.24 -0.07
C PHE A 341 11.94 5.66 0.11
N ILE A 342 11.77 6.39 -0.98
CA ILE A 342 11.15 7.72 -0.97
C ILE A 342 9.75 7.62 -0.39
N ALA A 343 8.93 6.66 -0.84
CA ALA A 343 7.56 6.53 -0.39
C ALA A 343 7.47 6.10 1.09
N ALA A 344 8.42 5.30 1.59
CA ALA A 344 8.55 4.94 2.99
C ALA A 344 8.96 6.15 3.85
N ILE A 345 10.00 6.90 3.47
CA ILE A 345 10.41 8.13 4.15
C ILE A 345 9.25 9.11 4.21
N VAL A 346 8.63 9.35 3.07
CA VAL A 346 7.46 10.20 2.94
C VAL A 346 6.36 9.75 3.89
N THR A 347 6.07 8.45 3.96
CA THR A 347 5.02 7.93 4.82
C THR A 347 5.37 8.17 6.29
N VAL A 348 6.62 7.94 6.69
CA VAL A 348 7.12 8.28 8.03
C VAL A 348 6.98 9.78 8.32
N VAL A 349 7.34 10.64 7.38
CA VAL A 349 7.21 12.10 7.51
C VAL A 349 5.75 12.51 7.64
N LEU A 350 4.85 11.95 6.83
CA LEU A 350 3.41 12.23 6.89
C LEU A 350 2.79 11.73 8.20
N LEU A 351 3.23 10.58 8.71
CA LEU A 351 2.78 10.05 9.99
C LEU A 351 3.29 10.93 11.14
N ALA A 352 4.57 11.30 11.12
CA ALA A 352 5.14 12.23 12.10
C ALA A 352 4.40 13.58 12.07
N TRP A 353 4.12 14.11 10.88
CA TRP A 353 3.33 15.32 10.71
C TRP A 353 1.92 15.18 11.29
N ARG A 354 1.22 14.07 11.02
CA ARG A 354 -0.12 13.80 11.59
C ARG A 354 -0.08 13.70 13.11
N LEU A 355 0.96 13.07 13.67
CA LEU A 355 1.16 12.96 15.11
C LEU A 355 1.44 14.33 15.75
N LEU A 356 2.28 15.16 15.11
CA LEU A 356 2.55 16.53 15.54
C LEU A 356 1.30 17.41 15.47
N ALA A 357 0.54 17.34 14.38
CA ALA A 357 -0.72 18.09 14.25
C ALA A 357 -1.76 17.66 15.31
N ARG A 358 -1.82 16.36 15.62
CA ARG A 358 -2.67 15.84 16.70
C ARG A 358 -2.16 16.26 18.08
N TRP A 359 -0.84 16.32 18.27
CA TRP A 359 -0.22 16.81 19.49
C TRP A 359 -0.48 18.29 19.71
N GLU A 360 -0.38 19.15 18.69
CA GLU A 360 -0.71 20.58 18.82
C GLU A 360 -2.16 20.78 19.26
N TRP A 361 -3.10 20.10 18.59
CA TRP A 361 -4.51 20.13 18.97
C TRP A 361 -4.75 19.61 20.40
N PHE A 362 -4.05 18.54 20.79
CA PHE A 362 -4.13 18.01 22.14
C PHE A 362 -3.51 18.95 23.17
N SER A 363 -2.37 19.59 22.85
CA SER A 363 -1.71 20.58 23.70
C SER A 363 -2.61 21.78 23.94
N GLU A 364 -3.37 22.20 22.92
CA GLU A 364 -4.31 23.31 23.02
C GLU A 364 -5.48 22.98 23.96
N LYS A 365 -5.97 21.73 23.93
CA LYS A 365 -7.09 21.29 24.79
C LYS A 365 -6.70 20.86 26.19
N VAL A 366 -5.58 20.17 26.36
CA VAL A 366 -5.20 19.52 27.63
C VAL A 366 -4.36 20.42 28.49
N LEU A 367 -3.48 21.25 27.92
CA LEU A 367 -2.72 22.16 28.77
C LEU A 367 -3.59 23.25 29.37
N ASN A 368 -4.83 23.45 28.87
CA ASN A 368 -5.88 24.32 29.40
C ASN A 368 -5.30 25.53 30.13
N VAL A 369 -4.28 26.15 29.51
CA VAL A 369 -3.42 27.11 30.19
C VAL A 369 -4.33 28.27 30.45
N ASP A 370 -4.52 28.53 31.75
CA ASP A 370 -5.48 29.47 32.26
C ASP A 370 -5.38 30.78 31.45
N PRO A 371 -6.43 31.15 30.68
CA PRO A 371 -6.35 32.23 29.69
C PRO A 371 -5.95 33.58 30.29
N HIS A 372 -5.98 33.70 31.62
CA HIS A 372 -5.58 34.89 32.36
C HIS A 372 -4.07 35.15 32.44
N THR A 373 -3.18 34.16 32.25
CA THR A 373 -1.72 34.37 32.42
C THR A 373 -0.94 34.59 31.12
N SER A 374 -1.52 34.35 29.93
CA SER A 374 -0.80 34.41 28.64
C SER A 374 -1.22 35.56 27.70
N SER A 375 -1.93 36.57 28.21
CA SER A 375 -2.59 37.62 27.40
C SER A 375 -1.64 38.46 26.53
N ARG A 376 -0.34 38.51 26.84
CA ARG A 376 0.65 39.32 26.11
C ARG A 376 1.33 38.62 24.92
N ARG A 377 1.41 37.28 24.90
CA ARG A 377 2.05 36.53 23.80
C ARG A 377 1.07 36.05 22.71
N ARG A 378 -0.22 35.87 23.04
CA ARG A 378 -1.22 35.44 22.04
C ARG A 378 -1.58 36.53 21.04
N ARG A 379 -1.50 37.83 21.41
CA ARG A 379 -1.85 38.92 20.51
C ARG A 379 -0.97 38.93 19.26
N THR A 380 0.34 38.77 19.41
CA THR A 380 1.30 38.82 18.28
C THR A 380 1.13 37.68 17.29
N ALA A 381 0.93 36.44 17.75
CA ALA A 381 0.71 35.30 16.85
C ALA A 381 -0.66 35.38 16.15
N SER A 382 -1.70 35.84 16.86
CA SER A 382 -3.04 36.01 16.27
C SER A 382 -3.10 37.18 15.28
N GLU A 383 -2.33 38.25 15.49
CA GLU A 383 -2.26 39.38 14.57
C GLU A 383 -1.47 39.03 13.31
N LEU A 384 -0.35 38.32 13.42
CA LEU A 384 0.38 37.79 12.26
C LEU A 384 -0.46 36.81 11.42
N PHE A 385 -1.24 35.93 12.06
CA PHE A 385 -2.16 35.04 11.35
C PHE A 385 -3.32 35.80 10.70
N ARG A 386 -3.79 36.88 11.32
CA ARG A 386 -4.91 37.68 10.84
C ARG A 386 -4.49 38.60 9.68
N GLU A 387 -3.26 39.10 9.67
CA GLU A 387 -2.68 39.81 8.53
C GLU A 387 -2.37 38.85 7.37
N ALA A 388 -1.86 37.64 7.64
CA ALA A 388 -1.69 36.62 6.61
C ALA A 388 -3.03 36.20 5.97
N LYS A 389 -4.14 36.25 6.74
CA LYS A 389 -5.50 35.99 6.25
C LYS A 389 -6.08 37.16 5.42
N ALA A 390 -5.55 38.37 5.57
CA ALA A 390 -5.97 39.54 4.79
C ALA A 390 -5.38 39.54 3.37
N TYR A 391 -4.24 38.86 3.18
CA TYR A 391 -3.76 38.46 1.86
C TYR A 391 -4.48 37.17 1.45
N ASP A 392 -5.75 37.36 1.06
CA ASP A 392 -6.68 36.35 0.56
C ASP A 392 -6.19 35.85 -0.82
N LEU A 393 -4.99 35.26 -0.86
CA LEU A 393 -4.52 34.47 -1.99
C LEU A 393 -5.05 33.06 -1.76
N PRO A 394 -6.20 32.68 -2.36
CA PRO A 394 -6.70 31.32 -2.31
C PRO A 394 -5.63 30.31 -2.77
N LEU A 395 -4.66 30.74 -3.57
CA LEU A 395 -3.46 29.97 -3.91
C LEU A 395 -2.65 29.52 -2.69
N ALA A 396 -2.30 30.40 -1.74
CA ALA A 396 -1.45 30.01 -0.60
C ALA A 396 -2.16 29.01 0.33
N TRP A 397 -3.48 29.15 0.48
CA TRP A 397 -4.29 28.18 1.22
C TRP A 397 -4.45 26.85 0.46
N MET A 398 -4.67 26.90 -0.86
CA MET A 398 -4.70 25.72 -1.72
C MET A 398 -3.37 24.97 -1.73
N PHE A 399 -2.23 25.67 -1.85
CA PHE A 399 -0.91 25.05 -1.92
C PHE A 399 -0.33 24.67 -0.55
N GLY A 400 -0.64 25.41 0.52
CA GLY A 400 -0.01 25.20 1.83
C GLY A 400 -0.68 24.14 2.72
N LYS A 401 -2.00 23.95 2.64
CA LYS A 401 -2.73 22.97 3.47
C LYS A 401 -3.45 21.89 2.67
N PHE A 402 -4.03 22.27 1.53
CA PHE A 402 -4.92 21.37 0.78
C PHE A 402 -4.14 20.44 -0.14
N TRP A 403 -3.14 20.96 -0.87
CA TRP A 403 -2.41 20.19 -1.86
C TRP A 403 -1.62 19.00 -1.29
N PRO A 404 -0.81 19.16 -0.22
CA PRO A 404 0.02 18.07 0.29
C PRO A 404 -0.81 17.00 1.01
N THR A 405 -2.01 17.33 1.49
CA THR A 405 -2.85 16.39 2.22
C THR A 405 -3.76 15.58 1.29
N GLN A 406 -4.13 16.14 0.14
CA GLN A 406 -5.10 15.51 -0.76
C GLN A 406 -4.48 14.85 -1.99
N TYR A 407 -3.63 15.53 -2.75
CA TYR A 407 -3.08 14.98 -4.01
C TYR A 407 -1.86 14.09 -3.80
N PHE A 408 -1.14 14.32 -2.72
CA PHE A 408 0.08 13.58 -2.45
C PHE A 408 -0.18 12.06 -2.23
N PRO A 409 -1.19 11.64 -1.42
CA PRO A 409 -1.57 10.24 -1.34
C PRO A 409 -1.93 9.64 -2.71
N ASP A 410 -2.63 10.38 -3.57
CA ASP A 410 -3.04 9.91 -4.90
C ASP A 410 -1.82 9.64 -5.81
N ILE A 411 -0.81 10.51 -5.76
CA ILE A 411 0.45 10.29 -6.48
C ILE A 411 1.16 9.04 -5.95
N CYS A 412 1.24 8.87 -4.62
CA CYS A 412 1.85 7.68 -4.03
C CYS A 412 1.10 6.40 -4.42
N ILE A 413 -0.24 6.43 -4.41
CA ILE A 413 -1.10 5.34 -4.88
C ILE A 413 -0.78 4.99 -6.33
N LEU A 414 -0.71 5.98 -7.21
CA LEU A 414 -0.41 5.76 -8.63
C LEU A 414 0.98 5.14 -8.81
N ILE A 415 1.99 5.66 -8.10
CA ILE A 415 3.34 5.10 -8.11
C ILE A 415 3.31 3.65 -7.62
N SER A 416 2.67 3.37 -6.48
CA SER A 416 2.53 2.00 -5.97
C SER A 416 1.84 1.07 -6.95
N ALA A 417 0.78 1.53 -7.63
CA ALA A 417 0.07 0.74 -8.63
C ALA A 417 0.93 0.41 -9.87
N VAL A 418 1.69 1.40 -10.37
CA VAL A 418 2.61 1.21 -11.50
C VAL A 418 3.71 0.21 -11.12
N VAL A 419 4.29 0.37 -9.93
CA VAL A 419 5.34 -0.52 -9.45
C VAL A 419 4.82 -1.95 -9.28
N LEU A 420 3.64 -2.12 -8.67
CA LEU A 420 2.97 -3.43 -8.56
C LEU A 420 2.73 -4.08 -9.92
N TRP A 421 2.24 -3.31 -10.89
CA TRP A 421 2.01 -3.82 -12.24
C TRP A 421 3.32 -4.32 -12.89
N LEU A 422 4.43 -3.61 -12.65
CA LEU A 422 5.73 -3.98 -13.18
C LEU A 422 6.33 -5.20 -12.50
N ASP A 423 6.16 -5.34 -11.18
CA ASP A 423 6.55 -6.54 -10.45
C ASP A 423 5.80 -7.77 -10.92
N ILE A 424 4.48 -7.67 -11.07
CA ILE A 424 3.65 -8.77 -11.58
C ILE A 424 4.12 -9.19 -12.97
N ARG A 425 4.38 -8.22 -13.85
CA ARG A 425 4.92 -8.50 -15.19
C ARG A 425 6.33 -9.10 -15.14
N ALA A 426 7.15 -8.72 -14.17
CA ALA A 426 8.48 -9.31 -13.99
C ALA A 426 8.37 -10.78 -13.56
N ILE A 427 7.50 -11.06 -12.58
CA ILE A 427 7.17 -12.41 -12.11
C ILE A 427 6.68 -13.29 -13.27
N ASP A 428 5.69 -12.82 -14.04
CA ASP A 428 5.14 -13.56 -15.17
C ASP A 428 6.22 -13.88 -16.21
N ARG A 429 7.05 -12.90 -16.59
CA ARG A 429 8.15 -13.13 -17.54
C ARG A 429 9.19 -14.13 -17.04
N LYS A 430 9.50 -14.11 -15.73
CA LYS A 430 10.44 -15.06 -15.11
C LYS A 430 9.86 -16.49 -15.15
N ARG A 431 8.55 -16.63 -14.90
CA ARG A 431 7.84 -17.93 -14.99
C ARG A 431 7.73 -18.45 -16.41
N ASP A 432 7.28 -17.63 -17.35
CA ASP A 432 7.19 -18.02 -18.76
C ASP A 432 8.55 -18.48 -19.29
N TRP A 433 9.62 -17.76 -18.88
CA TRP A 433 10.99 -18.14 -19.20
C TRP A 433 11.36 -19.52 -18.62
N VAL A 434 11.12 -19.74 -17.33
CA VAL A 434 11.50 -21.01 -16.67
C VAL A 434 10.73 -22.19 -17.26
N GLN A 435 9.44 -22.03 -17.54
CA GLN A 435 8.58 -23.06 -18.15
C GLN A 435 9.01 -23.40 -19.59
N GLY A 436 9.47 -22.39 -20.34
CA GLY A 436 9.99 -22.53 -21.70
C GLY A 436 11.45 -23.02 -21.78
N SER A 437 12.19 -22.99 -20.67
CA SER A 437 13.61 -23.35 -20.62
C SER A 437 13.85 -24.86 -20.74
N GLY A 438 12.87 -25.68 -20.34
CA GLY A 438 12.99 -27.14 -20.30
C GLY A 438 13.74 -27.70 -19.08
N TRP A 439 14.07 -26.85 -18.10
CA TRP A 439 14.74 -27.30 -16.87
C TRP A 439 13.79 -27.93 -15.86
N LEU A 440 12.62 -27.33 -15.69
CA LEU A 440 11.63 -27.82 -14.75
C LEU A 440 11.25 -29.26 -15.07
N SER A 441 11.24 -30.09 -14.03
CA SER A 441 10.61 -31.40 -14.06
C SER A 441 9.12 -31.23 -14.39
N LYS A 442 8.65 -32.05 -15.32
CA LYS A 442 7.26 -32.07 -15.77
C LYS A 442 6.69 -33.47 -15.53
N ASP A 443 5.46 -33.52 -15.05
CA ASP A 443 4.71 -34.75 -14.91
C ASP A 443 4.36 -35.36 -16.29
N ASP A 444 3.71 -36.52 -16.30
CA ASP A 444 3.25 -37.20 -17.51
C ASP A 444 2.29 -36.34 -18.35
N ASN A 445 1.68 -35.31 -17.75
CA ASN A 445 0.79 -34.37 -18.42
C ASN A 445 1.52 -33.11 -18.94
N GLY A 446 2.84 -33.05 -18.81
CA GLY A 446 3.66 -31.91 -19.22
C GLY A 446 3.53 -30.68 -18.31
N ARG A 447 3.02 -30.83 -17.10
CA ARG A 447 2.87 -29.75 -16.09
C ARG A 447 3.97 -29.84 -15.05
N SER A 448 4.52 -28.69 -14.65
CA SER A 448 5.45 -28.64 -13.51
C SER A 448 4.69 -28.56 -12.19
N ASP A 449 5.37 -28.88 -11.09
CA ASP A 449 4.79 -28.76 -9.74
C ASP A 449 4.41 -27.30 -9.40
N GLU A 450 5.09 -26.32 -10.00
CA GLU A 450 4.76 -24.90 -9.86
C GLU A 450 3.38 -24.54 -10.45
N ASP A 451 2.90 -25.28 -11.45
CA ASP A 451 1.58 -25.10 -12.05
C ASP A 451 0.47 -25.82 -11.27
N ASN A 452 0.84 -26.65 -10.29
CA ASN A 452 -0.11 -27.38 -9.47
C ASN A 452 -0.54 -26.56 -8.24
N PHE A 453 -1.78 -26.06 -8.28
CA PHE A 453 -2.41 -25.28 -7.20
C PHE A 453 -2.53 -26.02 -5.85
N MET A 454 -2.38 -27.35 -5.83
CA MET A 454 -2.64 -28.17 -4.64
C MET A 454 -1.37 -28.55 -3.86
N THR A 455 -0.21 -28.02 -4.22
CA THR A 455 1.01 -28.28 -3.44
C THR A 455 0.91 -27.65 -2.05
N PHE A 456 1.43 -28.34 -1.03
CA PHE A 456 1.21 -27.99 0.39
C PHE A 456 1.61 -26.55 0.73
N GLY A 457 2.67 -26.01 0.10
CA GLY A 457 3.10 -24.62 0.30
C GLY A 457 2.15 -23.56 -0.27
N GLN A 458 1.31 -23.91 -1.26
CA GLN A 458 0.33 -22.98 -1.86
C GLN A 458 -0.97 -22.90 -1.06
N VAL A 459 -1.26 -23.92 -0.26
CA VAL A 459 -2.51 -24.02 0.50
C VAL A 459 -2.69 -22.86 1.50
N PRO A 460 -1.71 -22.49 2.34
CA PRO A 460 -1.90 -21.41 3.30
C PRO A 460 -2.21 -20.05 2.64
N PRO A 461 -1.45 -19.58 1.62
CA PRO A 461 -1.81 -18.36 0.89
C PRO A 461 -3.22 -18.40 0.27
N ILE A 462 -3.63 -19.54 -0.29
CA ILE A 462 -4.98 -19.71 -0.84
C ILE A 462 -6.03 -19.61 0.26
N ILE A 463 -5.83 -20.29 1.40
CA ILE A 463 -6.75 -20.23 2.54
C ILE A 463 -6.87 -18.78 3.07
N PHE A 464 -5.76 -18.06 3.21
CA PHE A 464 -5.79 -16.65 3.60
C PHE A 464 -6.56 -15.79 2.60
N THR A 465 -6.41 -16.07 1.31
CA THR A 465 -7.16 -15.41 0.24
C THR A 465 -8.66 -15.66 0.36
N VAL A 466 -9.07 -16.89 0.68
CA VAL A 466 -10.47 -17.24 0.93
C VAL A 466 -11.02 -16.49 2.14
N PHE A 467 -10.27 -16.41 3.25
CA PHE A 467 -10.68 -15.64 4.42
C PHE A 467 -10.84 -14.15 4.11
N THR A 468 -9.91 -13.57 3.35
CA THR A 468 -10.02 -12.19 2.85
C THR A 468 -11.27 -12.01 1.98
N GLY A 469 -11.57 -12.98 1.12
CA GLY A 469 -12.80 -12.98 0.31
C GLY A 469 -14.07 -12.99 1.16
N ILE A 470 -14.10 -13.78 2.25
CA ILE A 470 -15.21 -13.80 3.20
C ILE A 470 -15.35 -12.45 3.89
N GLU A 471 -14.26 -11.84 4.33
CA GLU A 471 -14.27 -10.50 4.93
C GLU A 471 -14.80 -9.43 3.97
N VAL A 472 -14.43 -9.50 2.68
CA VAL A 472 -15.00 -8.65 1.63
C VAL A 472 -16.51 -8.84 1.52
N LEU A 473 -17.00 -10.08 1.51
CA LEU A 473 -18.43 -10.36 1.43
C LEU A 473 -19.19 -9.83 2.66
N VAL A 474 -18.61 -9.96 3.85
CA VAL A 474 -19.19 -9.41 5.09
C VAL A 474 -19.24 -7.88 5.02
N ALA A 475 -18.16 -7.24 4.57
CA ALA A 475 -18.08 -5.81 4.36
C ALA A 475 -19.13 -5.30 3.36
N LEU A 476 -19.25 -5.97 2.22
CA LEU A 476 -20.24 -5.66 1.18
C LEU A 476 -21.68 -5.84 1.69
N LYS A 477 -21.94 -6.89 2.47
CA LYS A 477 -23.26 -7.13 3.09
C LYS A 477 -23.64 -6.01 4.05
N GLU A 478 -22.72 -5.56 4.90
CA GLU A 478 -22.97 -4.44 5.81
C GLU A 478 -23.16 -3.12 5.06
N CYS A 479 -22.39 -2.88 4.00
CA CYS A 479 -22.58 -1.74 3.10
C CYS A 479 -23.98 -1.75 2.48
N TRP A 480 -24.41 -2.88 1.94
CA TRP A 480 -25.72 -3.04 1.31
C TRP A 480 -26.86 -2.86 2.31
N LYS A 481 -26.72 -3.39 3.54
CA LYS A 481 -27.69 -3.21 4.63
C LYS A 481 -27.83 -1.75 5.04
N ARG A 482 -26.74 -0.99 5.07
CA ARG A 482 -26.77 0.47 5.35
C ARG A 482 -27.45 1.23 4.23
N TRP A 483 -27.05 0.97 2.99
CA TRP A 483 -27.65 1.59 1.81
C TRP A 483 -29.16 1.37 1.75
N ARG A 484 -29.63 0.14 2.03
CA ARG A 484 -31.06 -0.18 2.06
C ARG A 484 -31.81 0.57 3.16
N ARG A 485 -31.22 0.74 4.35
CA ARG A 485 -31.84 1.51 5.45
C ARG A 485 -31.98 2.98 5.08
N HIS A 486 -30.98 3.56 4.43
CA HIS A 486 -31.04 4.95 3.98
C HIS A 486 -32.14 5.15 2.92
N LYS A 487 -32.28 4.22 1.98
CA LYS A 487 -33.34 4.28 0.97
C LYS A 487 -34.75 4.23 1.57
N ARG A 488 -34.97 3.39 2.60
CA ARG A 488 -36.27 3.32 3.28
C ARG A 488 -36.56 4.54 4.15
N GLY A 489 -35.55 5.08 4.83
CA GLY A 489 -35.70 6.28 5.66
C GLY A 489 -36.05 7.53 4.86
N SER A 490 -35.58 7.65 3.61
CA SER A 490 -35.97 8.76 2.74
C SER A 490 -37.40 8.63 2.22
N GLU A 491 -37.89 7.41 1.97
CA GLU A 491 -39.26 7.17 1.50
C GLU A 491 -40.29 7.46 2.61
N SER A 492 -40.01 7.07 3.87
CA SER A 492 -40.93 7.34 4.98
C SER A 492 -41.04 8.82 5.35
N SER A 493 -39.95 9.58 5.26
CA SER A 493 -39.99 11.01 5.57
C SER A 493 -40.78 11.84 4.56
N ASP A 494 -40.97 11.35 3.33
CA ASP A 494 -41.76 12.06 2.33
C ASP A 494 -43.27 11.79 2.48
N GLU A 495 -43.66 10.62 3.02
CA GLU A 495 -45.05 10.31 3.35
C GLU A 495 -45.54 11.09 4.58
N ASP A 496 -44.75 11.18 5.64
CA ASP A 496 -45.13 11.92 6.86
C ASP A 496 -45.27 13.44 6.61
N ASN A 497 -44.48 14.01 5.70
CA ASN A 497 -44.60 15.42 5.32
C ASN A 497 -45.74 15.70 4.32
N ALA A 498 -46.23 14.67 3.61
CA ALA A 498 -47.37 14.81 2.71
C ALA A 498 -48.72 14.81 3.48
N GLU A 499 -48.78 14.15 4.64
CA GLU A 499 -49.99 14.08 5.45
C GLU A 499 -50.22 15.36 6.30
N GLU A 500 -49.16 16.11 6.63
CA GLU A 500 -49.25 17.37 7.40
C GLU A 500 -49.61 18.62 6.56
N GLN A 501 -49.80 18.48 5.23
CA GLN A 501 -50.27 19.57 4.35
C GLN A 501 -51.77 19.51 4.00
N LEU A 502 -52.57 18.67 4.67
CA LEU A 502 -54.02 18.83 4.65
C LEU A 502 -54.39 20.14 5.35
N PRO A 503 -55.15 21.05 4.70
CA PRO A 503 -55.53 22.32 5.32
C PRO A 503 -56.37 22.03 6.56
N PHE A 504 -55.82 22.30 7.74
CA PHE A 504 -56.59 22.40 8.97
C PHE A 504 -57.65 23.49 8.76
N ALA A 505 -58.89 23.05 8.56
CA ALA A 505 -60.05 23.90 8.75
C ALA A 505 -60.01 24.41 10.19
N SER A 506 -59.81 25.73 10.32
CA SER A 506 -59.82 26.47 11.57
C SER A 506 -61.04 26.11 12.44
N PRO A 507 -60.85 25.54 13.65
CA PRO A 507 -61.88 25.56 14.67
C PRO A 507 -61.78 26.89 15.43
N ASN A 508 -62.93 27.55 15.56
CA ASN A 508 -63.15 28.77 16.33
C ASN A 508 -62.46 28.78 17.70
N PRO A 509 -61.99 29.96 18.17
CA PRO A 509 -61.42 30.11 19.49
C PRO A 509 -62.54 30.32 20.50
N THR A 510 -62.85 29.31 21.31
CA THR A 510 -63.56 29.53 22.58
C THR A 510 -63.05 28.62 23.68
N HIS A 511 -62.75 29.28 24.79
CA HIS A 511 -62.59 28.81 26.16
C HIS A 511 -61.22 28.31 26.64
N SER A 512 -60.70 29.18 27.52
CA SER A 512 -59.74 29.00 28.59
C SER A 512 -59.99 27.77 29.46
N GLU A 513 -58.94 26.99 29.72
CA GLU A 513 -58.79 26.28 30.99
C GLU A 513 -57.31 26.08 31.33
N CYS A 514 -56.91 26.66 32.45
CA CYS A 514 -55.61 26.47 33.08
C CYS A 514 -55.51 25.04 33.61
N ARG A 515 -54.42 24.33 33.29
CA ARG A 515 -53.99 23.16 34.05
C ARG A 515 -52.59 23.38 34.61
N GLU A 516 -52.52 23.31 35.93
CA GLU A 516 -51.31 23.24 36.74
C GLU A 516 -50.42 22.08 36.32
N TYR A 517 -49.11 22.34 36.26
CA TYR A 517 -48.08 21.31 36.23
C TYR A 517 -47.64 21.01 37.67
N PRO A 518 -47.53 19.74 38.09
CA PRO A 518 -46.91 19.42 39.36
C PRO A 518 -45.38 19.47 39.22
N GLU A 519 -44.78 20.23 40.13
CA GLU A 519 -43.35 20.19 40.45
C GLU A 519 -42.95 18.82 40.99
N GLY A 520 -41.75 18.36 40.63
CA GLY A 520 -41.02 17.39 41.45
C GLY A 520 -40.30 16.31 40.65
N TYR A 521 -39.04 16.56 40.27
CA TYR A 521 -38.05 15.49 40.13
C TYR A 521 -36.65 15.99 40.52
N HIS A 522 -36.14 15.43 41.62
CA HIS A 522 -34.77 15.60 42.13
C HIS A 522 -33.75 14.79 41.32
N PRO A 523 -32.45 15.19 41.29
CA PRO A 523 -31.39 14.42 40.66
C PRO A 523 -30.62 13.57 41.67
N ILE A 524 -30.53 12.26 41.43
CA ILE A 524 -29.58 11.30 42.01
C ILE A 524 -29.30 10.32 40.86
N GLY A 525 -28.11 9.91 40.44
CA GLY A 525 -26.75 9.93 40.97
C GLY A 525 -26.05 8.70 40.35
N HIS A 526 -24.75 8.81 40.05
CA HIS A 526 -23.82 7.71 39.73
C HIS A 526 -24.06 6.82 38.49
N MET A 527 -23.30 7.10 37.41
CA MET A 527 -22.91 6.08 36.44
C MET A 527 -21.59 5.44 36.88
N LYS A 528 -21.64 4.14 37.22
CA LYS A 528 -20.46 3.28 37.39
C LYS A 528 -19.91 2.91 36.01
N SER A 529 -18.59 3.01 35.88
CA SER A 529 -17.80 2.46 34.79
C SER A 529 -17.93 0.94 34.74
N LEU A 530 -18.39 0.40 33.61
CA LEU A 530 -18.29 -1.02 33.29
C LEU A 530 -16.96 -1.27 32.57
N SER A 531 -16.00 -1.80 33.31
CA SER A 531 -14.78 -2.43 32.80
C SER A 531 -15.12 -3.83 32.31
N PHE A 532 -14.93 -4.10 31.02
CA PHE A 532 -14.97 -5.45 30.45
C PHE A 532 -13.60 -6.13 30.66
N THR A 533 -13.54 -7.10 31.57
CA THR A 533 -12.48 -8.10 31.66
C THR A 533 -12.99 -9.39 31.06
N THR A 534 -12.47 -9.80 29.90
CA THR A 534 -12.64 -11.13 29.33
C THR A 534 -11.56 -12.06 29.87
N THR A 535 -11.95 -12.92 30.81
CA THR A 535 -11.25 -14.17 31.14
C THR A 535 -12.30 -15.26 31.20
N GLU A 536 -12.53 -15.92 30.07
CA GLU A 536 -13.27 -17.18 30.04
C GLU A 536 -12.31 -18.31 30.41
N SER A 537 -12.50 -18.87 31.61
CA SER A 537 -11.95 -20.14 32.02
C SER A 537 -12.90 -21.27 31.64
N ILE A 538 -12.37 -22.27 30.94
CA ILE A 538 -13.06 -23.51 30.55
C ILE A 538 -13.20 -24.41 31.80
N PRO A 539 -14.40 -24.91 32.16
CA PRO A 539 -14.52 -25.93 33.19
C PRO A 539 -14.40 -27.34 32.57
N LEU A 540 -13.31 -28.03 32.94
CA LEU A 540 -13.15 -29.48 32.78
C LEU A 540 -14.14 -30.21 33.70
N GLN A 541 -15.21 -30.77 33.13
CA GLN A 541 -16.03 -31.79 33.80
C GLN A 541 -15.36 -33.15 33.65
N ILE A 542 -14.69 -33.60 34.71
CA ILE A 542 -14.27 -35.00 34.87
C ILE A 542 -15.47 -35.77 35.41
N ARG A 543 -16.08 -36.61 34.56
CA ARG A 543 -17.16 -37.53 34.92
C ARG A 543 -16.54 -38.80 35.51
N HIS A 544 -16.70 -38.97 36.82
CA HIS A 544 -16.49 -40.26 37.48
C HIS A 544 -17.63 -41.20 37.10
N ASP A 545 -17.31 -42.33 36.48
CA ASP A 545 -18.20 -43.49 36.45
C ASP A 545 -17.55 -44.67 37.17
N ARG A 546 -18.23 -45.13 38.21
CA ARG A 546 -17.88 -46.25 39.08
C ARG A 546 -19.15 -47.11 39.16
N ARG A 547 -19.02 -48.40 38.82
CA ARG A 547 -19.96 -49.56 38.92
C ARG A 547 -20.08 -50.23 37.53
N ASN A 548 -20.04 -51.54 37.34
CA ASN A 548 -20.02 -52.70 38.24
C ASN A 548 -19.46 -53.90 37.46
N ARG A 549 -18.86 -54.84 38.22
CA ARG A 549 -18.59 -56.25 37.84
C ARG A 549 -19.92 -57.02 37.63
N PRO A 550 -19.92 -58.18 36.93
CA PRO A 550 -19.36 -59.44 37.46
C PRO A 550 -17.93 -59.74 37.02
#